data_AF-A0A8J3I8F6-F1
#
_entry.id   AF-A0A8J3I8F6-F1
#
_cell.length_a   1.000
_cell.length_b   1.000
_cell.length_c   1.000
_cell.angle_alpha   90.00
_cell.angle_beta   90.00
_cell.angle_gamma   90.00
#
_symmetry.space_group_name_H-M   'P 1'
#
loop_
_entity.id
_entity.type
_entity.pdbx_description
1 polymer ?
#
loop_
_entity_poly.entity_id
_entity_poly.type
_entity_poly.pdbx_seq_one_letter_code
_entity_poly.pdbx_strand_id
1 'polypeptide(L)'
;MNGKERFVAFLQQPSTLQELREGQEIFRAKEIQDYLYFVRDPDTALREMAPLLNTIDGFHAGALALLCGSRVENGGDVSIPLDATLTLMIRQLEQAFSYQKVCRELSDEELIQHFPEATQAHYGLPYTLLAAMTMLSRDVQARQQLQQRQDVRKLINELEELSSDYETLYYIKEALALLDNKELLVLDPTNERGFLTRLVGVQDRMYHCYALLQHAILEHTGPGYLNADPTVPDAVRYAQNRDLTRDDYQSLKDIHDYQRFSFCYPAVSRSEDGHYSFEPLGFFPGSASFYDNPAVALYDPPVILIGEKFMTFNWTPSNMYPVLHSALNSSVEIIRELSSEEVQNWLQKLSQRNKSPH
;
A
#
# COMPACT_ATOMS: atom_id res chain seq x y z
N MET A 1 -24.13 31.72 19.32
CA MET A 1 -23.08 30.73 19.00
C MET A 1 -23.09 30.55 17.48
N ASN A 2 -22.00 30.88 16.79
CA ASN A 2 -21.90 30.70 15.34
C ASN A 2 -21.84 29.19 14.98
N GLY A 3 -21.96 28.84 13.70
CA GLY A 3 -21.99 27.42 13.26
C GLY A 3 -20.77 26.62 13.72
N LYS A 4 -19.58 27.22 13.66
CA LYS A 4 -18.32 26.63 14.10
C LYS A 4 -18.28 26.38 15.61
N GLU A 5 -18.66 27.37 16.41
CA GLU A 5 -18.67 27.24 17.87
C GLU A 5 -19.62 26.11 18.32
N ARG A 6 -20.78 25.95 17.67
CA ARG A 6 -21.71 24.85 17.97
C ARG A 6 -21.11 23.49 17.60
N PHE A 7 -20.45 23.40 16.45
CA PHE A 7 -19.75 22.19 16.01
C PHE A 7 -18.64 21.78 16.98
N VAL A 8 -17.78 22.71 17.40
CA VAL A 8 -16.72 22.44 18.37
C VAL A 8 -17.32 22.06 19.73
N ALA A 9 -18.34 22.78 20.20
CA ALA A 9 -19.00 22.48 21.47
C ALA A 9 -19.67 21.10 21.48
N PHE A 10 -20.23 20.67 20.35
CA PHE A 10 -20.80 19.32 20.18
C PHE A 10 -19.71 18.25 20.33
N LEU A 11 -18.61 18.37 19.58
CA LEU A 11 -17.50 17.40 19.61
C LEU A 11 -16.74 17.34 20.95
N GLN A 12 -16.84 18.40 21.77
CA GLN A 12 -16.22 18.43 23.11
C GLN A 12 -17.07 17.75 24.18
N GLN A 13 -18.32 17.40 23.88
CA GLN A 13 -19.13 16.59 24.80
C GLN A 13 -18.64 15.14 24.73
N PRO A 14 -18.51 14.45 25.89
CA PRO A 14 -18.16 13.04 25.89
C PRO A 14 -19.21 12.21 25.13
N SER A 15 -18.75 11.40 24.17
CA SER A 15 -19.61 10.45 23.47
C SER A 15 -20.36 9.53 24.44
N THR A 16 -21.66 9.36 24.21
CA THR A 16 -22.54 8.45 24.94
C THR A 16 -22.54 7.05 24.30
N LEU A 17 -22.90 6.02 25.08
CA LEU A 17 -23.00 4.65 24.55
C LEU A 17 -24.02 4.54 23.41
N GLN A 18 -25.08 5.34 23.45
CA GLN A 18 -26.06 5.40 22.37
C GLN A 18 -25.40 5.89 21.08
N GLU A 19 -24.63 6.97 21.12
CA GLU A 19 -23.90 7.49 19.96
C GLU A 19 -22.90 6.48 19.41
N LEU A 20 -22.18 5.76 20.29
CA LEU A 20 -21.24 4.71 19.87
C LEU A 20 -21.95 3.60 19.08
N ARG A 21 -23.11 3.14 19.57
CA ARG A 21 -23.92 2.08 18.93
C ARG A 21 -24.57 2.55 17.63
N GLU A 22 -24.96 3.82 17.56
CA GLU A 22 -25.55 4.42 16.36
C GLU A 22 -24.51 4.68 15.27
N GLY A 23 -23.22 4.78 15.63
CA GLY A 23 -22.08 4.77 14.72
C GLY A 23 -22.18 5.88 13.66
N GLN A 24 -22.56 5.50 12.43
CA GLN A 24 -22.59 6.43 11.28
C GLN A 24 -23.67 7.51 11.39
N GLU A 25 -24.67 7.35 12.26
CA GLU A 25 -25.71 8.37 12.45
C GLU A 25 -25.14 9.69 12.98
N ILE A 26 -23.95 9.68 13.60
CA ILE A 26 -23.28 10.91 14.04
C ILE A 26 -23.10 11.92 12.90
N PHE A 27 -22.85 11.44 11.68
CA PHE A 27 -22.69 12.33 10.52
C PHE A 27 -23.98 13.06 10.17
N ARG A 28 -25.15 12.62 10.65
CA ARG A 28 -26.44 13.31 10.47
C ARG A 28 -26.71 14.37 11.55
N ALA A 29 -25.86 14.47 12.57
CA ALA A 29 -25.98 15.49 13.61
C ALA A 29 -26.04 16.89 12.96
N LYS A 30 -26.99 17.70 13.43
CA LYS A 30 -27.26 19.01 12.84
C LYS A 30 -26.02 19.91 12.88
N GLU A 31 -25.24 19.80 13.94
CA GLU A 31 -24.02 20.56 14.19
C GLU A 31 -22.94 20.24 13.15
N ILE A 32 -22.79 18.96 12.77
CA ILE A 32 -21.89 18.52 11.71
C ILE A 32 -22.41 19.00 10.34
N GLN A 33 -23.68 18.78 10.04
CA GLN A 33 -24.27 19.16 8.76
C GLN A 33 -24.24 20.68 8.52
N ASP A 34 -24.61 21.48 9.53
CA ASP A 34 -24.51 22.94 9.49
C ASP A 34 -23.06 23.35 9.20
N TYR A 35 -22.08 22.79 9.92
CA TYR A 35 -20.67 23.13 9.74
C TYR A 35 -20.18 22.81 8.31
N LEU A 36 -20.44 21.60 7.82
CA LEU A 36 -20.03 21.17 6.47
C LEU A 36 -20.69 22.00 5.37
N TYR A 37 -21.90 22.51 5.60
CA TYR A 37 -22.60 23.41 4.68
C TYR A 37 -21.95 24.81 4.61
N PHE A 38 -21.51 25.35 5.76
CA PHE A 38 -20.94 26.69 5.83
C PHE A 38 -19.46 26.77 5.45
N VAL A 39 -18.65 25.75 5.79
CA VAL A 39 -17.22 25.72 5.44
C VAL A 39 -17.01 24.91 4.16
N ARG A 40 -17.01 25.61 3.02
CA ARG A 40 -16.89 25.00 1.69
C ARG A 40 -15.46 24.76 1.24
N ASP A 41 -14.55 25.65 1.65
CA ASP A 41 -13.14 25.51 1.32
C ASP A 41 -12.53 24.33 2.10
N PRO A 42 -12.00 23.30 1.42
CA PRO A 42 -11.54 22.09 2.09
C PRO A 42 -10.36 22.38 3.03
N ASP A 43 -9.42 23.24 2.64
CA ASP A 43 -8.27 23.57 3.47
C ASP A 43 -8.65 24.34 4.73
N THR A 44 -9.59 25.28 4.62
CA THR A 44 -10.14 25.99 5.78
C THR A 44 -10.81 25.00 6.73
N ALA A 45 -11.63 24.09 6.21
CA ALA A 45 -12.24 23.05 7.04
C ALA A 45 -11.18 22.18 7.73
N LEU A 46 -10.13 21.77 7.01
CA LEU A 46 -9.03 20.96 7.55
C LEU A 46 -8.26 21.69 8.66
N ARG A 47 -7.92 22.98 8.47
CA ARG A 47 -7.21 23.77 9.51
C ARG A 47 -8.04 23.96 10.77
N GLU A 48 -9.36 23.92 10.67
CA GLU A 48 -10.26 24.00 11.81
C GLU A 48 -10.48 22.64 12.49
N MET A 49 -10.56 21.54 11.73
CA MET A 49 -10.83 20.20 12.26
C MET A 49 -9.57 19.49 12.79
N ALA A 50 -8.44 19.57 12.08
CA ALA A 50 -7.22 18.82 12.41
C ALA A 50 -6.71 19.06 13.85
N PRO A 51 -6.72 20.29 14.41
CA PRO A 51 -6.31 20.52 15.79
C PRO A 51 -7.16 19.80 16.84
N LEU A 52 -8.42 19.48 16.50
CA LEU A 52 -9.35 18.85 17.44
C LEU A 52 -9.12 17.34 17.59
N LEU A 53 -8.55 16.68 16.57
CA LEU A 53 -8.40 15.21 16.48
C LEU A 53 -7.74 14.59 17.71
N ASN A 54 -6.83 15.31 18.37
CA ASN A 54 -6.10 14.80 19.53
C ASN A 54 -6.59 15.37 20.87
N THR A 55 -7.64 16.19 20.86
CA THR A 55 -8.15 16.92 22.04
C THR A 55 -9.57 16.53 22.46
N ILE A 56 -10.28 15.80 21.60
CA ILE A 56 -11.64 15.28 21.86
C ILE A 56 -11.60 13.77 22.09
N ASP A 57 -12.73 13.20 22.51
CA ASP A 57 -12.83 11.78 22.82
C ASP A 57 -12.62 10.89 21.59
N GLY A 58 -12.31 9.61 21.83
CA GLY A 58 -11.87 8.69 20.78
C GLY A 58 -12.87 8.52 19.64
N PHE A 59 -14.17 8.50 19.93
CA PHE A 59 -15.18 8.25 18.91
C PHE A 59 -15.40 9.50 18.04
N HIS A 60 -15.58 10.65 18.68
CA HIS A 60 -15.68 11.94 18.00
C HIS A 60 -14.42 12.25 17.17
N ALA A 61 -13.24 11.94 17.71
CA ALA A 61 -11.98 12.09 16.99
C ALA A 61 -11.93 11.22 15.73
N GLY A 62 -12.39 9.97 15.79
CA GLY A 62 -12.45 9.09 14.63
C GLY A 62 -13.43 9.57 13.56
N ALA A 63 -14.64 9.97 13.97
CA ALA A 63 -15.62 10.56 13.05
C ALA A 63 -15.08 11.83 12.38
N LEU A 64 -14.42 12.70 13.16
CA LEU A 64 -13.78 13.91 12.65
C LEU A 64 -12.62 13.59 11.69
N ALA A 65 -11.83 12.56 11.96
CA ALA A 65 -10.77 12.10 11.07
C ALA A 65 -11.34 11.70 9.70
N LEU A 66 -12.48 10.98 9.67
CA LEU A 66 -13.14 10.62 8.41
C LEU A 66 -13.62 11.86 7.63
N LEU A 67 -14.10 12.90 8.32
CA LEU A 67 -14.42 14.18 7.67
C LEU A 67 -13.16 14.84 7.09
N CYS A 68 -12.03 14.82 7.80
CA CYS A 68 -10.74 15.28 7.27
C CYS A 68 -10.34 14.49 6.03
N GLY A 69 -10.42 13.15 6.07
CA GLY A 69 -10.17 12.28 4.92
C GLY A 69 -11.05 12.66 3.73
N SER A 70 -12.36 12.82 3.94
CA SER A 70 -13.29 13.27 2.91
C SER A 70 -12.91 14.63 2.30
N ARG A 71 -12.43 15.60 3.10
CA ARG A 71 -11.96 16.88 2.55
C ARG A 71 -10.69 16.74 1.72
N VAL A 72 -9.76 15.88 2.12
CA VAL A 72 -8.56 15.56 1.33
C VAL A 72 -8.92 14.84 0.02
N GLU A 73 -9.87 13.91 0.05
CA GLU A 73 -10.40 13.28 -1.18
C GLU A 73 -10.98 14.31 -2.16
N ASN A 74 -11.55 15.39 -1.64
CA ASN A 74 -12.15 16.49 -2.41
C ASN A 74 -11.17 17.64 -2.70
N GLY A 75 -9.86 17.38 -2.69
CA GLY A 75 -8.82 18.33 -3.12
C GLY A 75 -8.24 19.21 -2.01
N GLY A 76 -8.54 18.92 -0.74
CA GLY A 76 -7.86 19.55 0.40
C GLY A 76 -6.40 19.11 0.54
N ASP A 77 -5.55 19.99 1.05
CA ASP A 77 -4.13 19.72 1.29
C ASP A 77 -3.94 18.64 2.38
N VAL A 78 -3.37 17.50 1.96
CA VAL A 78 -3.09 16.34 2.81
C VAL A 78 -2.18 16.66 3.98
N SER A 79 -1.25 17.61 3.84
CA SER A 79 -0.28 17.94 4.88
C SER A 79 -0.92 18.57 6.12
N ILE A 80 -2.13 19.13 5.99
CA ILE A 80 -2.85 19.79 7.08
C ILE A 80 -3.30 18.79 8.15
N PRO A 81 -4.06 17.72 7.83
CA PRO A 81 -4.50 16.73 8.82
C PRO A 81 -3.55 15.55 9.03
N LEU A 82 -2.52 15.37 8.18
CA LEU A 82 -1.69 14.15 8.14
C LEU A 82 -1.17 13.72 9.51
N ASP A 83 -0.35 14.56 10.15
CA ASP A 83 0.30 14.21 11.43
C ASP A 83 -0.71 13.96 12.54
N ALA A 84 -1.76 14.79 12.61
CA ALA A 84 -2.80 14.66 13.62
C ALA A 84 -3.61 13.36 13.43
N THR A 85 -3.88 12.98 12.18
CA THR A 85 -4.60 11.74 11.82
C THR A 85 -3.77 10.51 12.14
N LEU A 86 -2.48 10.49 11.77
CA LEU A 86 -1.60 9.36 12.07
C LEU A 86 -1.35 9.20 13.58
N THR A 87 -1.21 10.31 14.30
CA THR A 87 -1.10 10.30 15.77
C THR A 87 -2.36 9.70 16.41
N LEU A 88 -3.55 10.14 15.96
CA LEU A 88 -4.81 9.59 16.43
C LEU A 88 -4.93 8.10 16.13
N MET A 89 -4.56 7.67 14.91
CA MET A 89 -4.60 6.26 14.49
C MET A 89 -3.75 5.40 15.43
N ILE A 90 -2.50 5.77 15.67
CA ILE A 90 -1.60 5.00 16.54
C ILE A 90 -2.18 4.89 17.94
N ARG A 91 -2.64 6.02 18.53
CA ARG A 91 -3.28 6.02 19.85
C ARG A 91 -4.51 5.10 19.89
N GLN A 92 -5.36 5.15 18.87
CA GLN A 92 -6.56 4.31 18.83
C GLN A 92 -6.25 2.84 18.61
N LEU A 93 -5.20 2.48 17.84
CA LEU A 93 -4.75 1.10 17.71
C LEU A 93 -4.35 0.52 19.08
N GLU A 94 -3.63 1.28 19.90
CA GLU A 94 -3.20 0.84 21.24
C GLU A 94 -4.40 0.61 22.18
N GLN A 95 -5.37 1.52 22.10
CA GLN A 95 -6.60 1.46 22.88
C GLN A 95 -7.53 0.32 22.42
N ALA A 96 -7.67 0.13 21.11
CA ALA A 96 -8.42 -0.96 20.50
C ALA A 96 -7.81 -2.33 20.82
N PHE A 97 -6.49 -2.43 20.87
CA PHE A 97 -5.80 -3.63 21.32
C PHE A 97 -6.10 -3.94 22.79
N SER A 98 -6.07 -2.92 23.65
CA SER A 98 -6.44 -3.04 25.07
C SER A 98 -7.90 -3.46 25.24
N TYR A 99 -8.80 -2.90 24.43
CA TYR A 99 -10.21 -3.27 24.38
C TYR A 99 -10.39 -4.76 24.07
N GLN A 100 -9.77 -5.24 22.99
CA GLN A 100 -9.89 -6.64 22.56
C GLN A 100 -9.29 -7.64 23.56
N LYS A 101 -8.21 -7.26 24.25
CA LYS A 101 -7.51 -8.15 25.18
C LYS A 101 -8.15 -8.24 26.57
N VAL A 102 -8.64 -7.12 27.10
CA VAL A 102 -9.04 -7.00 28.52
C VAL A 102 -10.55 -6.84 28.69
N CYS A 103 -11.21 -6.25 27.71
CA CYS A 103 -12.51 -5.64 27.95
C CYS A 103 -13.67 -6.41 27.29
N ARG A 104 -13.40 -7.31 26.34
CA ARG A 104 -14.42 -8.00 25.52
C ARG A 104 -15.47 -8.80 26.32
N GLU A 105 -15.16 -9.22 27.54
CA GLU A 105 -16.09 -10.01 28.38
C GLU A 105 -17.05 -9.14 29.21
N LEU A 106 -16.87 -7.82 29.22
CA LEU A 106 -17.70 -6.88 29.97
C LEU A 106 -18.91 -6.43 29.15
N SER A 107 -19.99 -6.02 29.83
CA SER A 107 -21.11 -5.35 29.16
C SER A 107 -20.72 -3.97 28.65
N ASP A 108 -21.39 -3.48 27.61
CA ASP A 108 -21.15 -2.13 27.06
C ASP A 108 -21.26 -1.02 28.11
N GLU A 109 -22.17 -1.17 29.07
CA GLU A 109 -22.35 -0.20 30.16
C GLU A 109 -21.16 -0.21 31.13
N GLU A 110 -20.59 -1.38 31.44
CA GLU A 110 -19.36 -1.50 32.24
C GLU A 110 -18.14 -0.98 31.46
N LEU A 111 -18.11 -1.24 30.15
CA LEU A 111 -17.06 -0.80 29.24
C LEU A 111 -16.94 0.71 29.20
N ILE A 112 -18.03 1.42 28.96
CA ILE A 112 -18.00 2.89 28.90
C ILE A 112 -17.73 3.52 30.28
N GLN A 113 -18.17 2.87 31.37
CA GLN A 113 -17.96 3.36 32.73
C GLN A 113 -16.52 3.20 33.20
N HIS A 114 -15.90 2.04 32.92
CA HIS A 114 -14.57 1.69 33.46
C HIS A 114 -13.44 1.87 32.46
N PHE A 115 -13.72 1.80 31.16
CA PHE A 115 -12.76 1.87 30.06
C PHE A 115 -13.26 2.79 28.93
N PRO A 116 -13.62 4.06 29.23
CA PRO A 116 -14.22 4.95 28.23
C PRO A 116 -13.32 5.18 27.01
N GLU A 117 -12.01 5.39 27.21
CA GLU A 117 -11.07 5.64 26.11
C GLU A 117 -10.93 4.43 25.17
N ALA A 118 -10.81 3.22 25.73
CA ALA A 118 -10.70 1.99 24.96
C ALA A 118 -11.99 1.70 24.18
N THR A 119 -13.15 1.93 24.80
CA THR A 119 -14.46 1.76 24.19
C THR A 119 -14.65 2.76 23.04
N GLN A 120 -14.40 4.05 23.29
CA GLN A 120 -14.50 5.09 22.26
C GLN A 120 -13.53 4.87 21.10
N ALA A 121 -12.30 4.44 21.38
CA ALA A 121 -11.33 4.10 20.35
C ALA A 121 -11.77 2.89 19.52
N HIS A 122 -12.34 1.85 20.12
CA HIS A 122 -12.87 0.69 19.40
C HIS A 122 -13.91 1.11 18.35
N TYR A 123 -14.89 1.94 18.73
CA TYR A 123 -15.93 2.42 17.81
C TYR A 123 -15.43 3.49 16.83
N GLY A 124 -14.43 4.30 17.22
CA GLY A 124 -13.86 5.36 16.37
C GLY A 124 -12.81 4.87 15.36
N LEU A 125 -12.11 3.78 15.66
CA LEU A 125 -10.96 3.31 14.88
C LEU A 125 -11.29 3.03 13.42
N PRO A 126 -12.40 2.38 13.04
CA PRO A 126 -12.73 2.16 11.62
C PRO A 126 -12.75 3.46 10.79
N TYR A 127 -13.25 4.55 11.37
CA TYR A 127 -13.28 5.87 10.71
C TYR A 127 -11.88 6.47 10.57
N THR A 128 -11.06 6.36 11.61
CA THR A 128 -9.67 6.80 11.58
C THR A 128 -8.83 6.01 10.60
N LEU A 129 -9.04 4.69 10.48
CA LEU A 129 -8.32 3.85 9.52
C LEU A 129 -8.62 4.25 8.07
N LEU A 130 -9.89 4.56 7.75
CA LEU A 130 -10.25 5.09 6.42
C LEU A 130 -9.56 6.43 6.15
N ALA A 131 -9.56 7.34 7.13
CA ALA A 131 -8.88 8.62 7.00
C ALA A 131 -7.36 8.45 6.83
N ALA A 132 -6.74 7.58 7.63
CA ALA A 132 -5.32 7.28 7.53
C ALA A 132 -4.96 6.67 6.18
N MET A 133 -5.81 5.79 5.63
CA MET A 133 -5.62 5.23 4.28
C MET A 133 -5.61 6.34 3.21
N THR A 134 -6.53 7.30 3.29
CA THR A 134 -6.56 8.48 2.42
C THR A 134 -5.26 9.28 2.49
N MET A 135 -4.74 9.51 3.70
CA MET A 135 -3.48 10.26 3.90
C MET A 135 -2.27 9.47 3.38
N LEU A 136 -2.13 8.23 3.82
CA LEU A 136 -1.01 7.36 3.46
C LEU A 136 -0.97 7.08 1.97
N SER A 137 -2.12 7.02 1.28
CA SER A 137 -2.15 6.82 -0.18
C SER A 137 -1.63 8.03 -0.96
N ARG A 138 -1.69 9.23 -0.38
CA ARG A 138 -1.27 10.48 -1.02
C ARG A 138 0.11 10.96 -0.60
N ASP A 139 0.60 10.52 0.55
CA ASP A 139 1.92 10.92 1.07
C ASP A 139 2.87 9.72 1.19
N VAL A 140 3.77 9.60 0.20
CA VAL A 140 4.79 8.55 0.15
C VAL A 140 5.77 8.67 1.34
N GLN A 141 6.12 9.89 1.76
CA GLN A 141 7.08 10.07 2.84
C GLN A 141 6.50 9.63 4.17
N ALA A 142 5.25 9.99 4.46
CA ALA A 142 4.54 9.56 5.65
C ALA A 142 4.40 8.03 5.70
N ARG A 143 4.06 7.42 4.56
CA ARG A 143 3.99 5.97 4.42
C ARG A 143 5.33 5.29 4.69
N GLN A 144 6.43 5.80 4.11
CA GLN A 144 7.78 5.30 4.36
C GLN A 144 8.22 5.49 5.83
N GLN A 145 7.90 6.61 6.46
CA GLN A 145 8.18 6.84 7.88
C GLN A 145 7.45 5.83 8.76
N LEU A 146 6.17 5.58 8.48
CA LEU A 146 5.38 4.62 9.22
C LEU A 146 5.81 3.16 8.96
N GLN A 147 6.29 2.84 7.75
CA GLN A 147 6.91 1.53 7.45
C GLN A 147 8.10 1.20 8.37
N GLN A 148 8.86 2.20 8.81
CA GLN A 148 9.99 2.02 9.74
C GLN A 148 9.56 1.81 11.20
N ARG A 149 8.29 2.04 11.53
CA ARG A 149 7.74 1.88 12.89
C ARG A 149 7.36 0.43 13.16
N GLN A 150 8.34 -0.36 13.59
CA GLN A 150 8.15 -1.78 13.93
C GLN A 150 7.09 -2.00 15.02
N ASP A 151 6.99 -1.07 15.98
CA ASP A 151 5.98 -1.05 17.02
C ASP A 151 4.56 -0.96 16.44
N VAL A 152 4.33 -0.05 15.49
CA VAL A 152 3.03 0.11 14.85
C VAL A 152 2.69 -1.08 13.97
N ARG A 153 3.64 -1.58 13.17
CA ARG A 153 3.42 -2.77 12.32
C ARG A 153 3.08 -4.01 13.14
N LYS A 154 3.78 -4.21 14.26
CA LYS A 154 3.50 -5.30 15.18
C LYS A 154 2.08 -5.18 15.75
N LEU A 155 1.71 -3.98 16.19
CA LEU A 155 0.38 -3.72 16.74
C LEU A 155 -0.74 -3.98 15.71
N ILE A 156 -0.56 -3.56 14.45
CA ILE A 156 -1.53 -3.84 13.37
C ILE A 156 -1.70 -5.35 13.16
N ASN A 157 -0.59 -6.10 13.06
CA ASN A 157 -0.63 -7.55 12.86
C ASN A 157 -1.30 -8.26 14.05
N GLU A 158 -0.92 -7.91 15.28
CA GLU A 158 -1.50 -8.53 16.48
C GLU A 158 -2.99 -8.21 16.61
N LEU A 159 -3.43 -7.00 16.23
CA LEU A 159 -4.85 -6.63 16.28
C LEU A 159 -5.68 -7.33 15.20
N GLU A 160 -5.14 -7.48 13.98
CA GLU A 160 -5.74 -8.23 12.88
C GLU A 160 -5.90 -9.72 13.22
N GLU A 161 -4.91 -10.32 13.90
CA GLU A 161 -4.98 -11.70 14.38
C GLU A 161 -5.98 -11.88 15.53
N LEU A 162 -6.11 -10.87 16.40
CA LEU A 162 -6.96 -10.92 17.59
C LEU A 162 -8.45 -10.70 17.27
N SER A 163 -8.77 -9.92 16.25
CA SER A 163 -10.15 -9.56 15.92
C SER A 163 -10.39 -9.31 14.43
N SER A 164 -11.53 -9.82 13.95
CA SER A 164 -12.09 -9.51 12.62
C SER A 164 -12.91 -8.23 12.58
N ASP A 165 -13.07 -7.51 13.69
CA ASP A 165 -13.93 -6.32 13.79
C ASP A 165 -13.41 -5.13 12.96
N TYR A 166 -12.15 -5.18 12.55
CA TYR A 166 -11.46 -4.07 11.86
C TYR A 166 -10.99 -4.47 10.46
N GLU A 167 -11.93 -4.79 9.57
CA GLU A 167 -11.63 -5.13 8.16
C GLU A 167 -10.74 -4.07 7.48
N THR A 168 -10.85 -2.81 7.88
CA THR A 168 -10.04 -1.71 7.35
C THR A 168 -8.55 -1.78 7.69
N LEU A 169 -8.14 -2.58 8.68
CA LEU A 169 -6.72 -2.80 9.00
C LEU A 169 -5.97 -3.45 7.84
N TYR A 170 -6.63 -4.35 7.11
CA TYR A 170 -6.06 -5.00 5.94
C TYR A 170 -5.52 -3.96 4.94
N TYR A 171 -6.30 -2.91 4.63
CA TYR A 171 -5.86 -1.88 3.68
C TYR A 171 -4.68 -1.05 4.19
N ILE A 172 -4.60 -0.76 5.50
CA ILE A 172 -3.45 -0.09 6.08
C ILE A 172 -2.21 -0.96 5.98
N LYS A 173 -2.33 -2.26 6.29
CA LYS A 173 -1.24 -3.23 6.16
C LYS A 173 -0.74 -3.31 4.71
N GLU A 174 -1.65 -3.40 3.75
CA GLU A 174 -1.32 -3.42 2.32
C GLU A 174 -0.67 -2.12 1.84
N ALA A 175 -1.16 -0.96 2.28
CA ALA A 175 -0.51 0.33 1.99
C ALA A 175 0.91 0.38 2.57
N LEU A 176 1.12 -0.08 3.80
CA LEU A 176 2.45 -0.16 4.40
C LEU A 176 3.33 -1.25 3.77
N ALA A 177 2.79 -2.19 3.01
CA ALA A 177 3.58 -3.17 2.26
C ALA A 177 4.04 -2.65 0.88
N LEU A 178 3.56 -1.48 0.42
CA LEU A 178 3.93 -0.94 -0.88
C LEU A 178 5.46 -0.74 -1.00
N LEU A 179 5.98 -1.14 -2.15
CA LEU A 179 7.38 -1.05 -2.54
C LEU A 179 7.67 0.36 -3.07
N ASP A 180 7.76 1.33 -2.15
CA ASP A 180 8.06 2.72 -2.49
C ASP A 180 9.55 3.01 -2.54
N ASN A 181 10.00 3.50 -3.69
CA ASN A 181 11.39 3.82 -3.97
C ASN A 181 12.33 2.63 -3.74
N LYS A 182 11.83 1.41 -3.96
CA LYS A 182 12.65 0.19 -3.88
C LYS A 182 13.39 0.00 -5.19
N GLU A 183 14.69 -0.19 -5.11
CA GLU A 183 15.48 -0.54 -6.28
C GLU A 183 15.39 -2.04 -6.56
N LEU A 184 15.39 -2.40 -7.84
CA LEU A 184 15.42 -3.77 -8.32
C LEU A 184 16.35 -3.84 -9.53
N LEU A 185 17.38 -4.67 -9.43
CA LEU A 185 18.28 -4.96 -10.53
C LEU A 185 17.71 -6.10 -11.37
N VAL A 186 17.59 -5.86 -12.67
CA VAL A 186 17.07 -6.82 -13.64
C VAL A 186 18.16 -7.13 -14.64
N LEU A 187 18.55 -8.40 -14.74
CA LEU A 187 19.62 -8.84 -15.65
C LEU A 187 19.06 -9.76 -16.73
N ASP A 188 19.50 -9.54 -17.95
CA ASP A 188 19.34 -10.47 -19.08
C ASP A 188 20.72 -11.09 -19.37
N PRO A 189 20.99 -12.31 -18.86
CA PRO A 189 22.29 -12.95 -19.02
C PRO A 189 22.59 -13.30 -20.48
N THR A 190 21.58 -13.56 -21.31
CA THR A 190 21.75 -14.04 -22.68
C THR A 190 22.20 -12.91 -23.60
N ASN A 191 21.60 -11.73 -23.47
CA ASN A 191 22.02 -10.55 -24.23
C ASN A 191 23.01 -9.66 -23.48
N GLU A 192 23.42 -10.07 -22.27
CA GLU A 192 24.35 -9.34 -21.39
C GLU A 192 23.90 -7.90 -21.13
N ARG A 193 22.61 -7.72 -20.86
CA ARG A 193 22.00 -6.43 -20.50
C ARG A 193 21.60 -6.40 -19.04
N GLY A 194 21.53 -5.20 -18.49
CA GLY A 194 21.09 -5.01 -17.11
C GLY A 194 20.37 -3.67 -16.95
N PHE A 195 19.33 -3.65 -16.13
CA PHE A 195 18.51 -2.48 -15.87
C PHE A 195 18.42 -2.29 -14.37
N LEU A 196 18.84 -1.12 -13.89
CA LEU A 196 18.53 -0.70 -12.53
C LEU A 196 17.17 -0.01 -12.56
N THR A 197 16.21 -0.57 -11.84
CA THR A 197 14.83 -0.07 -11.81
C THR A 197 14.45 0.44 -10.44
N ARG A 198 13.47 1.35 -10.40
CA ARG A 198 12.83 1.86 -9.19
C ARG A 198 11.35 1.51 -9.20
N LEU A 199 10.90 0.88 -8.13
CA LEU A 199 9.49 0.58 -7.86
C LEU A 199 8.86 1.75 -7.11
N VAL A 200 7.66 2.16 -7.53
CA VAL A 200 6.87 3.22 -6.88
C VAL A 200 5.45 2.71 -6.69
N GLY A 201 4.94 2.68 -5.45
CA GLY A 201 3.58 2.21 -5.18
C GLY A 201 3.26 0.80 -5.65
N VAL A 202 4.27 -0.05 -5.89
CA VAL A 202 4.07 -1.43 -6.35
C VAL A 202 3.68 -2.29 -5.15
N GLN A 203 2.64 -3.11 -5.29
CA GLN A 203 2.24 -4.02 -4.21
C GLN A 203 3.31 -5.09 -3.99
N ASP A 204 3.39 -5.61 -2.76
CA ASP A 204 4.29 -6.69 -2.39
C ASP A 204 3.81 -8.06 -2.91
N ARG A 205 3.57 -8.12 -4.23
CA ARG A 205 3.13 -9.27 -5.01
C ARG A 205 3.81 -9.19 -6.37
N MET A 206 4.65 -10.16 -6.68
CA MET A 206 5.47 -10.12 -7.88
C MET A 206 4.67 -10.04 -9.20
N TYR A 207 3.43 -10.51 -9.27
CA TYR A 207 2.56 -10.32 -10.44
C TYR A 207 2.35 -8.84 -10.77
N HIS A 208 2.21 -7.97 -9.76
CA HIS A 208 2.09 -6.55 -9.97
C HIS A 208 3.40 -5.97 -10.50
N CYS A 209 4.53 -6.34 -9.88
CA CYS A 209 5.86 -5.98 -10.33
C CYS A 209 6.10 -6.41 -11.79
N TYR A 210 5.76 -7.65 -12.14
CA TYR A 210 5.90 -8.18 -13.49
C TYR A 210 5.09 -7.38 -14.51
N ALA A 211 3.80 -7.10 -14.23
CA ALA A 211 2.97 -6.31 -15.16
C ALA A 211 3.62 -4.97 -15.53
N LEU A 212 4.12 -4.24 -14.52
CA LEU A 212 4.75 -2.94 -14.70
C LEU A 212 6.17 -3.04 -15.30
N LEU A 213 6.98 -3.98 -14.83
CA LEU A 213 8.36 -4.17 -15.27
C LEU A 213 8.43 -4.58 -16.74
N GLN A 214 7.55 -5.48 -17.18
CA GLN A 214 7.48 -5.90 -18.59
C GLN A 214 7.19 -4.71 -19.50
N HIS A 215 6.25 -3.87 -19.09
CA HIS A 215 5.93 -2.63 -19.80
C HIS A 215 7.13 -1.68 -19.86
N ALA A 216 7.75 -1.39 -18.71
CA ALA A 216 8.90 -0.48 -18.63
C ALA A 216 10.07 -0.93 -19.50
N ILE A 217 10.40 -2.23 -19.48
CA ILE A 217 11.48 -2.78 -20.31
C ILE A 217 11.12 -2.72 -21.79
N LEU A 218 9.90 -3.08 -22.20
CA LEU A 218 9.53 -3.03 -23.62
C LEU A 218 9.47 -1.60 -24.17
N GLU A 219 9.05 -0.62 -23.36
CA GLU A 219 9.11 0.79 -23.72
C GLU A 219 10.56 1.27 -23.91
N HIS A 220 11.48 0.84 -23.03
CA HIS A 220 12.89 1.25 -23.09
C HIS A 220 13.69 0.54 -24.20
N THR A 221 13.42 -0.75 -24.41
CA THR A 221 14.21 -1.61 -25.33
C THR A 221 13.62 -1.72 -26.72
N GLY A 222 12.33 -1.43 -26.88
CA GLY A 222 11.59 -1.58 -28.12
C GLY A 222 10.80 -2.89 -28.22
N PRO A 223 9.84 -2.94 -29.17
CA PRO A 223 9.00 -4.11 -29.37
C PRO A 223 9.82 -5.34 -29.80
N GLY A 224 9.45 -6.51 -29.29
CA GLY A 224 10.08 -7.78 -29.65
C GLY A 224 11.38 -8.08 -28.89
N TYR A 225 11.81 -7.25 -27.94
CA TYR A 225 12.90 -7.61 -27.04
C TYR A 225 12.58 -8.94 -26.34
N LEU A 226 13.53 -9.87 -26.32
CA LEU A 226 13.34 -11.25 -25.83
C LEU A 226 12.17 -11.99 -26.50
N ASN A 227 11.91 -11.70 -27.79
CA ASN A 227 10.80 -12.26 -28.56
C ASN A 227 9.43 -12.08 -27.88
N ALA A 228 9.28 -11.03 -27.07
CA ALA A 228 8.05 -10.73 -26.35
C ALA A 228 6.99 -10.06 -27.23
N ASP A 229 5.74 -10.45 -27.02
CA ASP A 229 4.57 -9.72 -27.50
C ASP A 229 4.49 -8.33 -26.85
N PRO A 230 3.81 -7.35 -27.49
CA PRO A 230 3.47 -6.08 -26.85
C PRO A 230 2.67 -6.24 -25.55
N THR A 231 2.72 -5.22 -24.70
CA THR A 231 1.85 -5.15 -23.50
C THR A 231 0.40 -4.86 -23.86
N VAL A 232 -0.53 -5.39 -23.06
CA VAL A 232 -1.96 -5.08 -23.20
C VAL A 232 -2.22 -3.72 -22.54
N PRO A 233 -2.60 -2.67 -23.29
CA PRO A 233 -2.66 -1.31 -22.75
C PRO A 233 -3.59 -1.15 -21.55
N ASP A 234 -4.74 -1.82 -21.55
CA ASP A 234 -5.70 -1.75 -20.44
C ASP A 234 -5.19 -2.45 -19.17
N ALA A 235 -4.48 -3.57 -19.32
CA ALA A 235 -3.85 -4.24 -18.19
C ALA A 235 -2.73 -3.39 -17.57
N VAL A 236 -1.91 -2.74 -18.40
CA VAL A 236 -0.88 -1.81 -17.93
C VAL A 236 -1.50 -0.61 -17.23
N ARG A 237 -2.54 0.00 -17.82
CA ARG A 237 -3.26 1.13 -17.22
C ARG A 237 -3.86 0.75 -15.87
N TYR A 238 -4.45 -0.44 -15.76
CA TYR A 238 -4.94 -0.98 -14.49
C TYR A 238 -3.82 -1.20 -13.48
N ALA A 239 -2.71 -1.84 -13.87
CA ALA A 239 -1.57 -2.04 -13.00
C ALA A 239 -0.97 -0.71 -12.51
N GLN A 240 -0.99 0.33 -13.34
CA GLN A 240 -0.54 1.67 -12.94
C GLN A 240 -1.54 2.40 -12.02
N ASN A 241 -2.77 1.88 -11.91
CA ASN A 241 -3.92 2.58 -11.34
C ASN A 241 -4.14 3.97 -11.98
N ARG A 242 -3.87 4.08 -13.29
CA ARG A 242 -3.87 5.37 -13.99
C ARG A 242 -5.24 5.67 -14.58
N ASP A 243 -5.85 6.78 -14.14
CA ASP A 243 -7.10 7.32 -14.67
C ASP A 243 -8.23 6.27 -14.75
N LEU A 244 -8.35 5.43 -13.72
CA LEU A 244 -9.40 4.41 -13.67
C LEU A 244 -10.75 5.04 -13.37
N THR A 245 -11.73 4.71 -14.21
CA THR A 245 -13.12 5.12 -14.08
C THR A 245 -13.93 4.08 -13.33
N ARG A 246 -15.17 4.43 -12.95
CA ARG A 246 -16.10 3.48 -12.33
C ARG A 246 -16.39 2.28 -13.23
N ASP A 247 -16.45 2.49 -14.54
CA ASP A 247 -16.74 1.44 -15.51
C ASP A 247 -15.56 0.46 -15.62
N ASP A 248 -14.32 0.96 -15.51
CA ASP A 248 -13.13 0.11 -15.47
C ASP A 248 -13.19 -0.88 -14.30
N TYR A 249 -13.64 -0.43 -13.11
CA TYR A 249 -13.81 -1.30 -11.95
C TYR A 249 -14.93 -2.35 -12.14
N GLN A 250 -15.87 -2.12 -13.06
CA GLN A 250 -16.94 -3.09 -13.35
C GLN A 250 -16.51 -4.13 -14.39
N SER A 251 -15.64 -3.76 -15.34
CA SER A 251 -15.11 -4.65 -16.38
C SER A 251 -13.86 -5.42 -15.99
N LEU A 252 -13.45 -5.39 -14.71
CA LEU A 252 -12.20 -6.00 -14.24
C LEU A 252 -12.05 -7.49 -14.52
N LYS A 253 -13.17 -8.21 -14.58
CA LYS A 253 -13.19 -9.66 -14.82
C LYS A 253 -12.74 -10.01 -16.24
N ASP A 254 -12.82 -9.06 -17.16
CA ASP A 254 -12.49 -9.25 -18.57
C ASP A 254 -11.06 -8.82 -18.90
N ILE A 255 -10.37 -8.16 -17.95
CA ILE A 255 -8.96 -7.79 -18.10
C ILE A 255 -8.10 -9.02 -17.79
N HIS A 256 -7.34 -9.45 -18.78
CA HIS A 256 -6.34 -10.50 -18.64
C HIS A 256 -4.97 -9.97 -19.02
N ASP A 257 -3.96 -10.39 -18.27
CA ASP A 257 -2.56 -10.15 -18.62
C ASP A 257 -1.76 -11.44 -18.47
N TYR A 258 -0.57 -11.44 -19.06
CA TYR A 258 0.24 -12.63 -19.15
C TYR A 258 1.72 -12.33 -19.19
N GLN A 259 2.49 -13.36 -18.87
CA GLN A 259 3.94 -13.30 -18.86
C GLN A 259 4.50 -13.17 -20.28
N ARG A 260 5.39 -12.20 -20.48
CA ARG A 260 6.12 -11.88 -21.71
C ARG A 260 7.61 -12.21 -21.61
N PHE A 261 8.17 -12.15 -20.40
CA PHE A 261 9.52 -12.58 -20.09
C PHE A 261 9.50 -13.68 -19.05
N SER A 262 10.43 -14.62 -19.13
CA SER A 262 10.67 -15.50 -18.00
C SER A 262 11.32 -14.73 -16.87
N PHE A 263 10.73 -14.80 -15.67
CA PHE A 263 11.27 -14.22 -14.45
C PHE A 263 11.90 -15.33 -13.61
N CYS A 264 13.20 -15.22 -13.38
CA CYS A 264 13.99 -16.29 -12.76
C CYS A 264 14.77 -15.79 -11.54
N TYR A 265 15.04 -16.72 -10.61
CA TYR A 265 15.93 -16.47 -9.49
C TYR A 265 17.37 -16.13 -9.99
N PRO A 266 18.16 -15.38 -9.21
CA PRO A 266 19.51 -14.96 -9.57
C PRO A 266 20.53 -16.10 -9.49
N ALA A 267 20.40 -17.07 -10.39
CA ALA A 267 21.28 -18.22 -10.56
C ALA A 267 21.69 -18.35 -12.02
N VAL A 268 22.97 -18.06 -12.32
CA VAL A 268 23.55 -18.20 -13.66
C VAL A 268 24.71 -19.20 -13.67
N SER A 269 24.87 -19.87 -14.80
CA SER A 269 25.99 -20.75 -15.11
C SER A 269 26.81 -20.14 -16.25
N ARG A 270 28.14 -20.23 -16.16
CA ARG A 270 29.04 -19.78 -17.22
C ARG A 270 29.63 -21.00 -17.94
N SER A 271 29.46 -21.06 -19.25
CA SER A 271 30.03 -22.12 -20.10
C SER A 271 31.55 -21.97 -20.24
N GLU A 272 32.21 -23.02 -20.74
CA GLU A 272 33.64 -22.99 -21.06
C GLU A 272 33.98 -21.92 -22.11
N ASP A 273 33.06 -21.68 -23.06
CA ASP A 273 33.17 -20.65 -24.10
C ASP A 273 32.90 -19.22 -23.58
N GLY A 274 32.66 -19.07 -22.28
CA GLY A 274 32.52 -17.78 -21.61
C GLY A 274 31.11 -17.20 -21.60
N HIS A 275 30.13 -17.85 -22.24
CA HIS A 275 28.73 -17.42 -22.30
C HIS A 275 27.98 -17.70 -21.00
N TYR A 276 27.10 -16.77 -20.61
CA TYR A 276 26.20 -16.95 -19.47
C TYR A 276 24.88 -17.58 -19.91
N SER A 277 24.39 -18.51 -19.10
CA SER A 277 23.07 -19.12 -19.23
C SER A 277 22.43 -19.21 -17.85
N PHE A 278 21.12 -19.34 -17.79
CA PHE A 278 20.39 -19.59 -16.56
C PHE A 278 19.43 -20.76 -16.78
N GLU A 279 19.09 -21.49 -15.72
CA GLU A 279 18.11 -22.56 -15.81
C GLU A 279 16.70 -21.96 -15.82
N PRO A 280 15.92 -22.16 -16.90
CA PRO A 280 14.57 -21.61 -16.97
C PRO A 280 13.65 -22.16 -15.87
N LEU A 281 13.94 -23.38 -15.38
CA LEU A 281 13.20 -24.03 -14.29
C LEU A 281 13.32 -23.31 -12.93
N GLY A 282 14.26 -22.37 -12.78
CA GLY A 282 14.35 -21.45 -11.65
C GLY A 282 13.29 -20.33 -11.70
N PHE A 283 12.03 -20.67 -11.99
CA PHE A 283 10.92 -19.72 -12.11
C PHE A 283 10.61 -19.03 -10.78
N PHE A 284 10.51 -17.70 -10.79
CA PHE A 284 10.12 -16.92 -9.63
C PHE A 284 8.58 -16.70 -9.63
N PRO A 285 7.82 -17.34 -8.73
CA PRO A 285 6.36 -17.24 -8.71
C PRO A 285 5.86 -15.81 -8.52
N GLY A 286 4.92 -15.40 -9.36
CA GLY A 286 4.30 -14.07 -9.28
C GLY A 286 3.48 -13.83 -7.99
N SER A 287 3.03 -14.88 -7.31
CA SER A 287 2.30 -14.77 -6.05
C SER A 287 3.19 -14.53 -4.84
N ALA A 288 4.52 -14.62 -4.98
CA ALA A 288 5.44 -14.40 -3.88
C ALA A 288 5.53 -12.91 -3.52
N SER A 289 5.86 -12.65 -2.25
CA SER A 289 6.34 -11.35 -1.80
C SER A 289 7.73 -11.06 -2.38
N PHE A 290 8.03 -9.78 -2.55
CA PHE A 290 9.34 -9.25 -2.88
C PHE A 290 10.39 -9.61 -1.82
N TYR A 291 10.00 -9.71 -0.55
CA TYR A 291 10.90 -9.99 0.57
C TYR A 291 10.99 -11.47 0.95
N ASP A 292 9.95 -12.27 0.69
CA ASP A 292 9.92 -13.69 1.08
C ASP A 292 10.86 -14.58 0.27
N ASN A 293 11.64 -13.99 -0.64
CA ASN A 293 12.57 -14.72 -1.49
C ASN A 293 14.01 -14.52 -1.00
N PRO A 294 14.63 -15.57 -0.40
CA PRO A 294 16.02 -15.51 0.04
C PRO A 294 16.94 -15.07 -1.09
N ALA A 295 16.77 -15.61 -2.31
CA ALA A 295 17.67 -15.35 -3.41
C ALA A 295 17.60 -13.91 -3.95
N VAL A 296 16.44 -13.26 -3.83
CA VAL A 296 16.25 -11.84 -4.18
C VAL A 296 16.80 -10.94 -3.06
N ALA A 297 16.58 -11.30 -1.79
CA ALA A 297 17.12 -10.60 -0.61
C ALA A 297 18.62 -10.79 -0.37
N LEU A 298 19.28 -11.71 -1.10
CA LEU A 298 20.72 -11.99 -0.99
C LEU A 298 21.63 -10.87 -1.53
N TYR A 299 21.04 -9.90 -2.23
CA TYR A 299 21.74 -8.82 -2.90
C TYR A 299 21.08 -7.48 -2.56
N ASP A 300 21.90 -6.42 -2.55
CA ASP A 300 21.46 -5.04 -2.40
C ASP A 300 22.03 -4.22 -3.57
N PRO A 301 21.19 -3.73 -4.51
CA PRO A 301 19.75 -3.95 -4.56
C PRO A 301 19.40 -5.42 -4.87
N PRO A 302 18.15 -5.84 -4.58
CA PRO A 302 17.65 -7.15 -4.96
C PRO A 302 17.77 -7.42 -6.47
N VAL A 303 18.01 -8.68 -6.86
CA VAL A 303 18.30 -9.07 -8.25
C VAL A 303 17.31 -10.10 -8.76
N ILE A 304 16.79 -9.89 -9.97
CA ILE A 304 16.04 -10.88 -10.74
C ILE A 304 16.66 -11.06 -12.14
N LEU A 305 16.49 -12.26 -12.70
CA LEU A 305 16.87 -12.54 -14.09
C LEU A 305 15.65 -12.50 -14.99
N ILE A 306 15.84 -11.99 -16.19
CA ILE A 306 14.89 -12.08 -17.29
C ILE A 306 15.49 -12.85 -18.46
N GLY A 307 14.62 -13.45 -19.27
CA GLY A 307 14.99 -13.96 -20.58
C GLY A 307 13.77 -14.34 -21.40
N GLU A 308 14.03 -15.01 -22.52
CA GLU A 308 12.98 -15.47 -23.43
C GLU A 308 11.97 -16.35 -22.70
N LYS A 309 10.69 -16.10 -23.01
CA LYS A 309 9.58 -16.83 -22.44
C LYS A 309 9.60 -18.29 -22.88
N PHE A 310 9.70 -19.21 -21.93
CA PHE A 310 9.58 -20.65 -22.20
C PHE A 310 8.24 -21.25 -21.75
N MET A 311 7.48 -20.55 -20.90
CA MET A 311 6.11 -20.91 -20.49
C MET A 311 5.23 -19.67 -20.35
N THR A 312 3.91 -19.82 -20.52
CA THR A 312 2.97 -18.69 -20.40
C THR A 312 2.12 -18.85 -19.15
N PHE A 313 2.28 -17.93 -18.20
CA PHE A 313 1.33 -17.73 -17.12
C PHE A 313 0.41 -16.57 -17.44
N ASN A 314 -0.88 -16.77 -17.20
CA ASN A 314 -1.90 -15.75 -17.32
C ASN A 314 -2.42 -15.41 -15.92
N TRP A 315 -2.83 -14.17 -15.72
CA TRP A 315 -3.49 -13.75 -14.50
C TRP A 315 -4.59 -12.72 -14.79
N THR A 316 -5.51 -12.61 -13.82
CA THR A 316 -6.50 -11.54 -13.77
C THR A 316 -6.00 -10.50 -12.78
N PRO A 317 -5.72 -9.25 -13.23
CA PRO A 317 -5.19 -8.19 -12.38
C PRO A 317 -5.98 -7.97 -11.08
N SER A 318 -7.31 -7.97 -11.14
CA SER A 318 -8.15 -7.74 -9.96
C SER A 318 -8.05 -8.83 -8.89
N ASN A 319 -7.59 -10.04 -9.24
CA ASN A 319 -7.36 -11.12 -8.28
C ASN A 319 -5.94 -11.08 -7.72
N MET A 320 -4.95 -10.71 -8.54
CA MET A 320 -3.54 -10.77 -8.14
C MET A 320 -3.03 -9.48 -7.51
N TYR A 321 -3.58 -8.34 -7.88
CA TYR A 321 -3.19 -7.02 -7.37
C TYR A 321 -4.37 -6.05 -7.48
N PRO A 322 -5.38 -6.17 -6.60
CA PRO A 322 -6.52 -5.27 -6.60
C PRO A 322 -6.08 -3.83 -6.32
N VAL A 323 -6.74 -2.84 -6.92
CA VAL A 323 -6.47 -1.43 -6.61
C VAL A 323 -6.79 -1.17 -5.13
N LEU A 324 -5.78 -0.74 -4.37
CA LEU A 324 -5.94 -0.45 -2.93
C LEU A 324 -6.64 0.89 -2.69
N HIS A 325 -6.30 1.91 -3.48
CA HIS A 325 -6.84 3.26 -3.35
C HIS A 325 -6.62 4.05 -4.65
N SER A 326 -7.61 4.82 -5.09
CA SER A 326 -7.58 5.56 -6.37
C SER A 326 -6.45 6.60 -6.46
N ALA A 327 -6.03 7.16 -5.32
CA ALA A 327 -4.94 8.14 -5.26
C ALA A 327 -3.52 7.55 -5.45
N LEU A 328 -3.36 6.21 -5.40
CA LEU A 328 -2.07 5.59 -5.64
C LEU A 328 -1.76 5.58 -7.13
N ASN A 329 -0.52 5.82 -7.51
CA ASN A 329 -0.05 5.65 -8.88
C ASN A 329 1.16 4.73 -8.84
N SER A 330 0.99 3.52 -9.38
CA SER A 330 2.03 2.49 -9.35
C SER A 330 2.87 2.57 -10.63
N SER A 331 4.19 2.45 -10.50
CA SER A 331 5.09 2.46 -11.65
C SER A 331 6.36 1.66 -11.39
N VAL A 332 6.99 1.25 -12.50
CA VAL A 332 8.38 0.78 -12.54
C VAL A 332 9.12 1.70 -13.49
N GLU A 333 10.19 2.30 -13.00
CA GLU A 333 10.99 3.24 -13.76
C GLU A 333 12.39 2.66 -13.97
N ILE A 334 12.88 2.68 -15.20
CA ILE A 334 14.29 2.35 -15.48
C ILE A 334 15.11 3.59 -15.14
N ILE A 335 15.87 3.51 -14.04
CA ILE A 335 16.77 4.58 -13.59
C ILE A 335 17.90 4.73 -14.60
N ARG A 336 18.48 3.59 -14.99
CA ARG A 336 19.54 3.49 -16.00
C ARG A 336 19.69 2.06 -16.50
N GLU A 337 20.19 1.95 -17.72
CA GLU A 337 20.80 0.72 -18.22
C GLU A 337 22.24 0.62 -17.70
N LEU A 338 22.66 -0.58 -17.32
CA LEU A 338 24.02 -0.85 -16.84
C LEU A 338 25.00 -0.86 -18.02
N SER A 339 26.24 -0.45 -17.76
CA SER A 339 27.33 -0.68 -18.71
C SER A 339 27.65 -2.18 -18.83
N SER A 340 28.23 -2.58 -19.95
CA SER A 340 28.64 -3.97 -20.17
C SER A 340 29.58 -4.48 -19.06
N GLU A 341 30.48 -3.62 -18.56
CA GLU A 341 31.38 -3.96 -17.45
C GLU A 341 30.59 -4.26 -16.16
N GLU A 342 29.60 -3.43 -15.81
CA GLU A 342 28.75 -3.66 -14.65
C GLU A 342 27.95 -4.96 -14.78
N VAL A 343 27.39 -5.23 -15.96
CA VAL A 343 26.65 -6.48 -16.22
C VAL A 343 27.56 -7.69 -16.05
N GLN A 344 28.76 -7.66 -16.65
CA GLN A 344 29.74 -8.74 -16.52
C GLN A 344 30.14 -8.99 -15.07
N ASN A 345 30.39 -7.92 -14.31
CA ASN A 345 30.70 -8.02 -12.88
C ASN A 345 29.56 -8.70 -12.09
N TRP A 346 28.31 -8.34 -12.37
CA TRP A 346 27.14 -8.97 -11.76
C TRP A 346 27.00 -10.43 -12.16
N LEU A 347 27.07 -10.76 -13.44
CA LEU A 347 26.95 -12.13 -13.94
C LEU A 347 28.07 -13.02 -13.38
N GLN A 348 29.30 -12.50 -13.28
CA GLN A 348 30.40 -13.19 -12.62
C GLN A 348 30.09 -13.45 -11.14
N LYS A 349 29.64 -12.43 -10.39
CA LYS A 349 29.25 -12.56 -8.98
C LYS A 349 28.18 -13.62 -8.77
N LEU A 350 27.16 -13.66 -9.63
CA LEU A 350 26.10 -14.67 -9.58
C LEU A 350 26.63 -16.08 -9.89
N SER A 351 27.49 -16.22 -10.91
CA SER A 351 28.06 -17.51 -11.31
C SER A 351 28.99 -18.15 -10.28
N GLN A 352 29.72 -17.33 -9.52
CA GLN A 352 30.64 -17.82 -8.48
C GLN A 352 29.89 -18.38 -7.28
N ARG A 353 28.74 -17.78 -6.93
CA ARG A 353 27.93 -18.20 -5.80
C ARG A 353 27.27 -19.56 -6.04
N ASN A 354 26.81 -19.82 -7.25
CA ASN A 354 26.25 -21.13 -7.63
C ASN A 354 27.23 -22.29 -7.47
N LYS A 355 28.55 -22.01 -7.44
CA LYS A 355 29.61 -23.02 -7.26
C LYS A 355 29.96 -23.27 -5.79
N SER A 356 29.48 -22.46 -4.86
CA SER A 356 29.71 -22.66 -3.43
C SER A 356 28.59 -23.54 -2.86
N PRO A 357 28.87 -24.78 -2.42
CA PRO A 357 27.87 -25.60 -1.76
C PRO A 357 27.49 -24.94 -0.44
N HIS A 358 26.19 -24.69 -0.25
CA HIS A 358 25.61 -24.42 1.06
C HIS A 358 25.33 -25.74 1.78
#